data_AF-A0A2H5A3T2-F1
#
_entry.id   AF-A0A2H5A3T2-F1
#
_cell.length_a   1.000
_cell.length_b   1.000
_cell.length_c   1.000
_cell.angle_alpha   90.00
_cell.angle_beta   90.00
_cell.angle_gamma   90.00
#
_symmetry.space_group_name_H-M   'P 1'
#
loop_
_entity.id
_entity.type
_entity.pdbx_description
1 polymer ?
#
loop_
_entity_poly.entity_id
_entity_poly.type
_entity_poly.pdbx_seq_one_letter_code
_entity_poly.pdbx_strand_id
1 'polypeptide(L)' 'MGKEERKRMVLGLLVESGLELPPAVIFDNLKERGATFERRSVDNYLEELREEGLVERTDESKGYNKATDKGRSYYLDFD' A
#
# COMPACT_ATOMS: atom_id res chain seq x y z
N MET A 1 10.76 -12.97 1.80
CA MET A 1 9.59 -12.09 2.02
C MET A 1 8.36 -12.74 1.43
N GLY A 2 7.38 -13.07 2.28
CA GLY A 2 6.12 -13.68 1.85
C GLY A 2 5.19 -12.69 1.15
N LYS A 3 4.16 -13.17 0.44
CA LYS A 3 3.20 -12.28 -0.23
C LYS A 3 2.47 -11.36 0.76
N GLU A 4 1.96 -11.91 1.86
CA GLU A 4 1.26 -11.13 2.88
C GLU A 4 2.17 -10.10 3.57
N GLU A 5 3.44 -10.45 3.81
CA GLU A 5 4.43 -9.51 4.32
C GLU A 5 4.62 -8.32 3.36
N ARG A 6 4.69 -8.58 2.05
CA ARG A 6 4.81 -7.52 1.03
C ARG A 6 3.57 -6.62 0.97
N LYS A 7 2.37 -7.21 1.02
CA LYS A 7 1.11 -6.46 1.09
C LYS A 7 1.06 -5.59 2.35
N ARG A 8 1.47 -6.15 3.50
CA ARG A 8 1.53 -5.44 4.77
C ARG A 8 2.50 -4.26 4.70
N MET A 9 3.65 -4.38 4.01
CA MET A 9 4.54 -3.25 3.78
C MET A 9 3.87 -2.13 2.97
N VAL A 10 3.14 -2.46 1.90
CA VAL A 10 2.41 -1.47 1.07
C VAL A 10 1.34 -0.76 1.91
N LEU A 11 0.51 -1.53 2.63
CA LEU A 11 -0.54 -0.97 3.49
C LEU A 11 0.07 -0.11 4.60
N GLY A 12 1.12 -0.60 5.27
CA GLY A 12 1.80 0.11 6.34
C GLY A 12 2.34 1.47 5.91
N LEU A 13 2.96 1.56 4.73
CA LEU A 13 3.40 2.85 4.19
C LEU A 13 2.24 3.85 4.05
N LEU A 14 1.09 3.41 3.52
CA LEU A 14 -0.09 4.27 3.33
C LEU A 14 -0.74 4.67 4.66
N VAL A 15 -0.76 3.76 5.64
CA VAL A 15 -1.30 4.02 6.98
C VAL A 15 -0.42 4.98 7.76
N GLU A 16 0.88 4.67 7.87
CA GLU A 16 1.84 5.48 8.64
C GLU A 16 2.03 6.88 8.08
N SER A 17 2.08 7.03 6.74
CA SER A 17 2.24 8.35 6.14
C SER A 17 0.96 9.18 6.21
N GLY A 18 -0.21 8.53 6.18
CA GLY A 18 -1.51 9.19 6.07
C GLY A 18 -1.71 9.95 4.75
N LEU A 19 -0.82 9.76 3.77
CA LEU A 19 -0.81 10.48 2.49
C LEU A 19 -1.54 9.70 1.39
N GLU A 20 -1.89 10.44 0.34
CA GLU A 20 -2.33 9.88 -0.94
C GLU A 20 -1.12 9.79 -1.86
N LEU A 21 -0.75 8.57 -2.28
CA LEU A 21 0.49 8.35 -3.01
C LEU A 21 0.25 7.63 -4.33
N PRO A 22 0.91 8.06 -5.43
CA PRO A 22 0.94 7.27 -6.65
C PRO A 22 1.82 6.04 -6.45
N PRO A 23 1.64 4.96 -7.23
CA PRO A 23 2.48 3.76 -7.15
C PRO A 23 3.97 4.09 -7.25
N ALA A 24 4.30 5.17 -7.99
CA ALA A 24 5.65 5.73 -8.19
C ALA A 24 6.39 5.85 -6.86
N VAL A 25 5.80 6.69 -6.01
CA VAL A 25 6.33 7.09 -4.72
C VAL A 25 6.22 5.97 -3.70
N ILE A 26 5.16 5.14 -3.79
CA ILE A 26 5.00 3.97 -2.91
C ILE A 26 6.20 3.03 -3.06
N PHE A 27 6.55 2.64 -4.28
CA PHE A 27 7.67 1.74 -4.50
C PHE A 27 9.00 2.29 -3.99
N ASP A 28 9.33 3.55 -4.31
CA ASP A 28 10.61 4.14 -3.93
C ASP A 28 10.77 4.16 -2.41
N ASN A 29 9.72 4.54 -1.68
CA ASN A 29 9.73 4.49 -0.21
C ASN A 29 9.80 3.05 0.33
N LEU A 30 9.17 2.09 -0.32
CA LEU A 30 9.28 0.68 0.07
C LEU A 30 10.70 0.14 -0.15
N LYS A 31 11.41 0.59 -1.20
CA LYS A 31 12.82 0.24 -1.42
C LYS A 31 13.70 0.75 -0.29
N GLU A 32 13.52 1.99 0.14
CA GLU A 32 14.22 2.55 1.31
C GLU A 32 13.90 1.78 2.61
N ARG A 33 12.70 1.20 2.71
CA ARG A 33 12.26 0.33 3.82
C ARG A 33 12.65 -1.16 3.67
N GLY A 34 13.53 -1.50 2.71
CA GLY A 34 14.06 -2.85 2.54
C GLY A 34 13.21 -3.80 1.68
N ALA A 35 12.25 -3.29 0.90
CA ALA A 35 11.48 -4.14 -0.01
C ALA A 35 12.38 -4.83 -1.05
N THR A 36 12.14 -6.14 -1.24
CA THR A 36 12.91 -7.00 -2.14
C THR A 36 12.14 -7.37 -3.42
N PHE A 37 10.97 -6.77 -3.65
CA PHE A 37 10.13 -7.04 -4.81
C PHE A 37 10.23 -5.94 -5.85
N GLU A 38 9.77 -6.28 -7.06
CA GLU A 38 9.79 -5.40 -8.22
C GLU A 38 8.64 -4.42 -8.22
N ARG A 39 8.80 -3.32 -8.98
CA ARG A 39 7.78 -2.29 -9.09
C ARG A 39 6.41 -2.82 -9.48
N ARG A 40 6.34 -3.67 -10.49
CA ARG A 40 5.08 -4.25 -10.96
C ARG A 40 4.27 -4.95 -9.85
N SER A 41 4.94 -5.41 -8.79
CA SER A 41 4.26 -6.06 -7.66
C SER A 41 3.45 -5.07 -6.83
N VAL A 42 3.83 -3.78 -6.79
CA VAL A 42 3.06 -2.75 -6.08
C VAL A 42 1.65 -2.63 -6.64
N ASP A 43 1.50 -2.60 -7.96
CA ASP A 43 0.18 -2.46 -8.59
C ASP A 43 -0.73 -3.65 -8.26
N ASN A 44 -0.18 -4.87 -8.31
CA ASN A 44 -0.90 -6.09 -7.91
C ASN A 44 -1.31 -6.04 -6.43
N TYR A 45 -0.42 -5.62 -5.53
CA TYR A 45 -0.75 -5.53 -4.10
C TYR A 45 -1.79 -4.45 -3.82
N LEU A 46 -1.74 -3.32 -4.52
CA LEU A 46 -2.77 -2.28 -4.41
C LEU A 46 -4.13 -2.74 -4.93
N GLU A 47 -4.16 -3.59 -5.96
CA GLU A 47 -5.39 -4.21 -6.45
C GLU A 47 -6.00 -5.15 -5.42
N GLU A 48 -5.22 -6.08 -4.88
CA GLU A 48 -5.69 -7.00 -3.84
C GLU A 48 -6.14 -6.26 -2.57
N LEU A 49 -5.38 -5.25 -2.12
CA LEU A 49 -5.76 -4.42 -0.97
C LEU A 49 -7.04 -3.61 -1.24
N ARG A 50 -7.32 -3.22 -2.49
CA ARG A 50 -8.58 -2.59 -2.87
C ARG A 50 -9.74 -3.57 -2.84
N GLU A 51 -9.55 -4.79 -3.36
CA GLU A 51 -10.56 -5.85 -3.29
C GLU A 51 -10.93 -6.19 -1.84
N GLU A 52 -9.95 -6.11 -0.92
CA GLU A 52 -10.17 -6.29 0.52
C GLU A 52 -10.77 -5.04 1.22
N GLY A 53 -10.88 -3.91 0.51
CA GLY A 53 -11.38 -2.65 1.02
C GLY A 53 -10.43 -1.93 1.99
N LEU A 54 -9.14 -2.28 1.99
CA LEU A 54 -8.11 -1.71 2.87
C LEU A 54 -7.45 -0.48 2.25
N VAL A 55 -7.47 -0.37 0.92
CA VAL A 55 -6.96 0.77 0.15
C VAL A 55 -8.03 1.24 -0.80
N GLU A 56 -8.05 2.53 -1.12
CA GLU A 56 -8.89 3.13 -2.16
C GLU A 56 -8.06 3.98 -3.12
N ARG A 57 -8.60 4.20 -4.33
CA ARG A 57 -8.02 5.12 -5.32
C ARG A 57 -8.72 6.47 -5.19
N THR A 58 -7.96 7.54 -4.94
CA THR A 58 -8.50 8.88 -4.69
C THR A 58 -8.48 9.80 -5.92
N ASP A 59 -7.62 9.50 -6.90
CA ASP A 59 -7.55 10.21 -8.19
C ASP A 59 -7.37 9.17 -9.33
N GLU A 60 -8.35 9.08 -10.23
CA GLU A 60 -8.30 8.16 -11.37
C GLU A 60 -7.27 8.55 -12.45
N SER A 61 -6.98 9.85 -12.59
CA SER A 61 -6.06 10.36 -13.60
C SER A 61 -4.60 10.16 -13.21
N LYS A 62 -4.29 10.28 -11.91
CA LYS A 62 -2.93 10.17 -11.37
C LYS A 62 -2.67 8.85 -10.65
N GLY A 63 -3.71 8.04 -10.45
CA GLY A 63 -3.64 6.73 -9.81
C GLY A 63 -3.24 6.79 -8.34
N TYR A 64 -3.61 7.84 -7.61
CA TYR A 64 -3.25 8.00 -6.20
C TYR A 64 -4.02 7.00 -5.33
N ASN A 65 -3.35 6.48 -4.30
CA ASN A 65 -3.91 5.47 -3.40
C ASN A 65 -3.79 5.93 -1.96
N LYS A 66 -4.76 5.57 -1.15
CA LYS A 66 -4.83 5.89 0.28
C LYS A 66 -5.32 4.68 1.07
N ALA A 67 -4.84 4.52 2.30
CA ALA A 67 -5.46 3.58 3.23
C ALA A 67 -6.85 4.08 3.65
N THR A 68 -7.85 3.20 3.58
CA THR A 68 -9.20 3.46 4.11
C THR A 68 -9.17 3.40 5.65
N ASP A 69 -10.26 3.82 6.30
CA ASP A 69 -10.40 3.63 7.76
C ASP A 69 -10.30 2.15 8.14
N LYS A 70 -10.90 1.26 7.34
CA LYS A 70 -10.78 -0.20 7.51
C LYS A 70 -9.33 -0.66 7.39
N GLY A 71 -8.59 -0.15 6.40
CA GLY A 71 -7.17 -0.46 6.22
C GLY A 71 -6.30 0.00 7.39
N ARG A 72 -6.60 1.19 7.94
CA ARG A 72 -5.92 1.72 9.12
C ARG A 72 -6.15 0.83 10.35
N SER A 73 -7.41 0.50 10.65
CA SER A 73 -7.73 -0.41 11.77
C SER A 73 -7.07 -1.78 11.58
N TYR A 74 -7.19 -2.37 10.38
CA TYR A 74 -6.59 -3.65 10.07
C TYR A 74 -5.06 -3.67 10.29
N TYR A 75 -4.36 -2.59 9.94
CA TYR A 75 -2.91 -2.52 10.12
C TYR A 75 -2.54 -2.40 11.61
N LEU A 76 -3.20 -1.51 12.34
CA LEU A 76 -2.88 -1.17 13.74
C LEU A 76 -3.31 -2.24 14.75
N ASP A 77 -4.39 -2.97 14.48
CA ASP A 77 -4.89 -4.00 15.41
C ASP A 77 -4.00 -5.26 15.46
N PHE A 78 -3.05 -5.39 14.53
CA PHE A 78 -2.20 -6.56 14.35
C PHE A 78 -0.70 -6.23 14.38
N ASP A 79 -0.30 -5.02 14.78
CA ASP A 79 1.12 -4.60 14.91
C ASP A 79 1.61 -4.63 16.36
#